data_AF-A0A831Z000-F1
#
_entry.id   AF-A0A831Z000-F1
#
_cell.length_a   1.000
_cell.length_b   1.000
_cell.length_c   1.000
_cell.angle_alpha   90.00
_cell.angle_beta   90.00
_cell.angle_gamma   90.00
#
_symmetry.space_group_name_H-M   'P 1'
#
loop_
_entity.id
_entity.type
_entity.pdbx_description
1 polymer ?
#
loop_
_entity_poly.entity_id
_entity_poly.type
_entity_poly.pdbx_seq_one_letter_code
_entity_poly.pdbx_strand_id
1 'polypeptide(L)'
;MKLHTHKLVFVKLSRLMIGVILLYLSGCVYLRLLELKNQFEDFDQYIEITTDSTFSLFFKEPVLHKDDIITLSRLNPTRKIILPDGEEWVYHFVKQYKANAPDQQNPVSLIFRFKFD
;
A
#
# COMPACT_ATOMS: atom_id res chain seq x y z
N MET A 1 30.20 4.90 45.79
CA MET A 1 30.24 5.41 44.39
C MET A 1 30.08 4.27 43.37
N LYS A 2 28.96 3.52 43.40
CA LYS A 2 28.64 2.44 42.41
C LYS A 2 27.21 2.55 41.85
N LEU A 3 26.32 3.25 42.56
CA LEU A 3 24.90 3.39 42.20
C LEU A 3 24.65 4.25 40.96
N HIS A 4 25.53 5.22 40.69
CA HIS A 4 25.37 6.17 39.58
C HIS A 4 25.74 5.56 38.21
N THR A 5 26.68 4.62 38.20
CA THR A 5 27.21 3.97 37.00
C THR A 5 26.21 2.97 36.41
N HIS A 6 25.48 2.22 37.27
CA HIS A 6 24.44 1.29 36.83
C HIS A 6 23.24 2.01 36.17
N LYS A 7 22.81 3.16 36.72
CA LYS A 7 21.76 3.98 36.09
C LYS A 7 22.19 4.49 34.72
N LEU A 8 23.45 4.89 34.57
CA LEU A 8 23.97 5.40 33.31
C LEU A 8 24.10 4.30 32.23
N VAL A 9 24.51 3.09 32.62
CA VAL A 9 24.59 1.92 31.73
C VAL A 9 23.19 1.46 31.31
N PHE A 10 22.24 1.41 32.25
CA PHE A 10 20.85 1.04 31.96
C PHE A 10 20.18 2.00 30.97
N VAL A 11 20.41 3.32 31.12
CA VAL A 11 19.88 4.34 30.19
C VAL A 11 20.51 4.22 28.80
N LYS A 12 21.81 3.92 28.70
CA LYS A 12 22.46 3.69 27.40
C LYS A 12 21.95 2.43 26.70
N LEU A 13 21.75 1.34 27.44
CA LEU A 13 21.21 0.09 26.90
C LEU A 13 19.75 0.22 26.48
N SER A 14 18.94 0.94 27.25
CA SER A 14 17.55 1.28 26.93
C SER A 14 17.44 2.11 25.65
N ARG A 15 18.29 3.13 25.47
CA ARG A 15 18.33 3.94 24.24
C ARG A 15 18.73 3.12 23.00
N LEU A 16 19.66 2.18 23.14
CA LEU A 16 20.05 1.28 22.05
C LEU A 16 18.89 0.34 21.66
N MET A 17 18.20 -0.24 22.64
CA MET A 17 17.00 -1.07 22.42
C MET A 17 15.90 -0.31 21.70
N ILE A 18 15.60 0.92 22.11
CA ILE A 18 14.59 1.77 21.46
C ILE A 18 15.00 2.06 20.00
N GLY A 19 16.28 2.34 19.76
CA GLY A 19 16.79 2.55 18.39
C GLY A 19 16.60 1.32 17.49
N VAL A 20 16.86 0.11 17.99
CA VAL A 20 16.64 -1.14 17.25
C VAL A 20 15.15 -1.35 16.96
N ILE A 21 14.29 -1.14 17.96
CA ILE A 21 12.83 -1.28 17.80
C ILE A 21 12.30 -0.34 16.72
N LEU A 22 12.74 0.92 16.69
CA LEU A 22 12.33 1.90 15.68
C LEU A 22 12.74 1.48 14.26
N LEU A 23 13.91 0.85 14.09
CA LEU A 23 14.34 0.33 12.79
C LEU A 23 13.42 -0.81 12.32
N TYR A 24 13.04 -1.73 13.21
CA TYR A 24 12.08 -2.80 12.88
C TYR A 24 10.69 -2.27 12.54
N LEU A 25 10.23 -1.19 13.17
CA LEU A 25 8.94 -0.57 12.83
C LEU A 25 8.93 0.04 11.42
N SER A 26 10.04 0.65 11.00
CA SER A 26 10.14 1.27 9.66
C SER A 26 10.15 0.26 8.50
N GLY A 27 10.59 -0.97 8.76
CA GLY A 27 10.59 -2.07 7.77
C GLY A 27 9.21 -2.62 7.41
N CYS A 28 8.17 -2.30 8.19
CA CYS A 28 6.85 -2.93 8.06
C CYS A 28 6.17 -2.64 6.71
N VAL A 29 6.32 -1.43 6.17
CA VAL A 29 5.75 -1.07 4.85
C VAL A 29 6.47 -1.81 3.72
N TYR A 30 7.80 -1.88 3.76
CA TYR A 30 8.60 -2.51 2.71
C TYR A 30 8.42 -4.03 2.66
N LEU A 31 8.25 -4.69 3.81
CA LEU A 31 7.93 -6.12 3.86
C LEU A 31 6.55 -6.40 3.26
N ARG A 32 5.55 -5.55 3.52
CA ARG A 32 4.22 -5.69 2.89
C ARG A 32 4.24 -5.40 1.39
N LEU A 33 5.11 -4.50 0.93
CA LEU A 33 5.33 -4.29 -0.50
C LEU A 33 6.00 -5.50 -1.17
N LEU A 34 6.95 -6.13 -0.47
CA LEU A 34 7.54 -7.40 -0.91
C LEU A 34 6.46 -8.50 -0.97
N GLU A 35 5.56 -8.56 0.01
CA GLU A 35 4.47 -9.51 -0.02
C GLU A 35 3.48 -9.24 -1.15
N LEU A 36 3.17 -7.97 -1.45
CA LEU A 36 2.37 -7.64 -2.63
C LEU A 36 3.03 -8.14 -3.92
N LYS A 37 4.36 -8.04 -4.03
CA LYS A 37 5.10 -8.65 -5.14
C LYS A 37 4.87 -10.16 -5.20
N ASN A 38 4.89 -10.86 -4.07
CA ASN A 38 4.62 -12.30 -4.03
C ASN A 38 3.16 -12.61 -4.43
N GLN A 39 2.19 -11.78 -4.05
CA GLN A 39 0.80 -11.92 -4.52
C GLN A 39 0.66 -11.80 -6.03
N PHE A 40 1.54 -11.04 -6.69
CA PHE A 40 1.58 -11.00 -8.16
C PHE A 40 2.17 -12.28 -8.79
N GLU A 41 2.93 -13.09 -8.05
CA GLU A 41 3.38 -14.41 -8.53
C GLU A 41 2.22 -15.41 -8.57
N ASP A 42 1.31 -15.33 -7.59
CA ASP A 42 0.05 -16.10 -7.52
C ASP A 42 -1.15 -15.24 -7.97
N PHE A 43 -1.01 -14.60 -9.14
CA PHE A 43 -1.90 -13.55 -9.62
C PHE A 43 -3.40 -13.92 -9.55
N ASP A 44 -3.80 -15.07 -10.12
CA ASP A 44 -5.21 -15.47 -10.22
C ASP A 44 -5.86 -15.71 -8.83
N GLN A 45 -5.05 -16.02 -7.81
CA GLN A 45 -5.53 -16.23 -6.46
C GLN A 45 -5.87 -14.92 -5.76
N TYR A 46 -5.02 -13.90 -5.91
CA TYR A 46 -5.14 -12.65 -5.14
C TYR A 46 -5.73 -11.49 -5.93
N ILE A 47 -5.69 -11.55 -7.26
CA ILE A 47 -6.12 -10.48 -8.15
C ILE A 47 -7.17 -11.03 -9.12
N GLU A 48 -8.27 -10.31 -9.24
CA GLU A 48 -9.29 -10.57 -10.24
C GLU A 48 -9.26 -9.45 -11.29
N ILE A 49 -9.30 -9.84 -12.57
CA ILE A 49 -9.37 -8.90 -13.69
C ILE A 49 -10.81 -8.88 -14.21
N THR A 50 -11.36 -7.69 -14.32
CA THR A 50 -12.64 -7.45 -15.00
C THR A 50 -12.40 -6.56 -16.21
N THR A 51 -12.94 -6.93 -17.38
CA THR A 51 -12.72 -6.22 -18.66
C THR A 51 -13.99 -5.69 -19.32
N ASP A 52 -15.12 -5.72 -18.62
CA ASP A 52 -16.47 -5.56 -19.19
C ASP A 52 -16.69 -4.19 -19.86
N SER A 53 -16.04 -3.15 -19.34
CA SER A 53 -16.11 -1.77 -19.84
C SER A 53 -14.83 -0.97 -19.62
N THR A 54 -14.05 -1.34 -18.60
CA THR A 54 -12.77 -0.75 -18.23
C THR A 54 -11.89 -1.87 -17.70
N PHE A 55 -10.58 -1.77 -17.91
CA PHE A 55 -9.65 -2.75 -17.35
C PHE A 55 -9.49 -2.49 -15.85
N SER A 56 -10.05 -3.39 -15.04
CA SER A 56 -10.10 -3.27 -13.58
C SER A 56 -9.31 -4.40 -12.92
N LEU A 57 -8.46 -4.05 -11.96
CA LEU A 57 -7.81 -4.99 -11.04
C LEU A 57 -8.50 -4.91 -9.68
N PHE A 58 -9.06 -6.02 -9.23
CA PHE A 58 -9.63 -6.18 -7.91
C PHE A 58 -8.68 -7.00 -7.02
N PHE A 59 -8.15 -6.35 -5.98
CA PHE A 59 -7.29 -6.99 -4.99
C PHE A 59 -8.17 -7.61 -3.90
N LYS A 60 -8.30 -8.95 -3.94
CA LYS A 60 -9.21 -9.73 -3.08
C LYS A 60 -8.81 -9.68 -1.61
N GLU A 61 -7.52 -9.81 -1.34
CA GLU A 61 -6.93 -9.82 0.00
C GLU A 61 -5.69 -8.92 0.04
N PRO A 62 -5.87 -7.59 0.08
CA PRO A 62 -4.74 -6.67 -0.04
C PRO A 62 -3.86 -6.70 1.20
N VAL A 63 -2.57 -7.00 1.00
CA VAL A 63 -1.56 -6.97 2.08
C VAL A 63 -1.07 -5.56 2.42
N LEU A 64 -1.27 -4.60 1.50
CA LEU A 64 -1.03 -3.20 1.78
C LEU A 64 -2.21 -2.62 2.57
N HIS A 65 -1.92 -1.93 3.67
CA HIS A 65 -2.93 -1.18 4.39
C HIS A 65 -3.20 0.16 3.68
N LYS A 66 -4.35 0.76 4.01
CA LYS A 66 -4.79 2.08 3.54
C LYS A 66 -3.68 3.14 3.58
N ASP A 67 -3.00 3.24 4.72
CA ASP A 67 -1.91 4.21 4.91
C ASP A 67 -0.67 3.89 4.06
N ASP A 68 -0.40 2.62 3.75
CA ASP A 68 0.71 2.25 2.88
C ASP A 68 0.44 2.70 1.46
N ILE A 69 -0.79 2.48 0.97
CA ILE A 69 -1.17 2.87 -0.37
C ILE A 69 -1.04 4.39 -0.52
N ILE A 70 -1.53 5.16 0.46
CA ILE A 70 -1.37 6.63 0.47
C ILE A 70 0.10 7.01 0.55
N THR A 71 0.89 6.38 1.43
CA THR A 71 2.30 6.71 1.63
C THR A 71 3.14 6.44 0.37
N LEU A 72 2.92 5.29 -0.27
CA LEU A 72 3.67 4.85 -1.44
C LEU A 72 3.27 5.62 -2.70
N SER A 73 1.96 5.76 -2.94
CA SER A 73 1.47 6.44 -4.15
C SER A 73 1.46 7.96 -4.02
N ARG A 74 1.39 8.48 -2.79
CA ARG A 74 1.05 9.89 -2.48
C ARG A 74 -0.32 10.32 -3.04
N LEU A 75 -1.21 9.36 -3.30
CA LEU A 75 -2.53 9.57 -3.86
C LEU A 75 -3.61 9.14 -2.87
N ASN A 76 -4.63 9.97 -2.75
CA ASN A 76 -5.90 9.56 -2.17
C ASN A 76 -6.71 8.77 -3.21
N PRO A 77 -7.58 7.83 -2.78
CA PRO A 77 -8.43 7.11 -3.72
C PRO A 77 -9.38 8.09 -4.42
N THR A 78 -9.68 7.80 -5.69
CA THR A 78 -10.68 8.55 -6.48
C THR A 78 -12.07 8.44 -5.87
N ARG A 79 -12.39 7.28 -5.28
CA ARG A 79 -13.65 7.03 -4.57
C ARG A 79 -13.42 6.09 -3.40
N LYS A 80 -14.13 6.33 -2.30
CA LYS A 80 -14.27 5.39 -1.18
C LYS A 80 -15.72 4.94 -1.12
N ILE A 81 -15.95 3.64 -1.02
CA ILE A 81 -17.27 3.02 -0.95
C ILE A 81 -17.35 2.30 0.40
N ILE A 82 -18.31 2.68 1.24
CA ILE A 82 -18.54 2.00 2.51
C ILE A 82 -19.41 0.76 2.25
N LEU A 83 -18.94 -0.38 2.72
CA LEU A 83 -19.61 -1.67 2.61
C LEU A 83 -20.08 -2.13 4.00
N PRO A 84 -21.05 -3.06 4.10
CA PRO A 84 -21.47 -3.61 5.39
C PRO A 84 -20.35 -4.31 6.16
N ASP A 85 -19.37 -4.86 5.43
CA ASP A 85 -18.25 -5.67 5.92
C ASP A 85 -16.89 -4.98 5.77
N GLY A 86 -16.87 -3.66 5.54
CA GLY A 86 -15.62 -2.92 5.40
C GLY A 86 -15.74 -1.70 4.49
N GLU A 87 -14.69 -1.42 3.72
CA GLU A 87 -14.73 -0.39 2.68
C GLU A 87 -13.90 -0.77 1.46
N GLU A 88 -14.34 -0.31 0.29
CA GLU A 88 -13.63 -0.46 -0.97
C GLU A 88 -13.07 0.89 -1.41
N TRP A 89 -11.77 0.92 -1.69
CA TRP A 89 -11.11 2.09 -2.25
C TRP A 89 -10.84 1.89 -3.74
N VAL A 90 -11.27 2.86 -4.53
CA VAL A 90 -11.16 2.84 -5.99
C VAL A 90 -10.19 3.92 -6.44
N TYR A 91 -9.16 3.50 -7.19
CA TYR A 91 -8.23 4.38 -7.88
C TYR A 91 -8.48 4.29 -9.38
N HIS A 92 -8.84 5.41 -10.00
CA HIS A 92 -9.08 5.50 -11.42
C HIS A 92 -7.95 6.27 -12.10
N PHE A 93 -7.16 5.56 -12.90
CA PHE A 93 -6.08 6.13 -13.68
C PHE A 93 -6.54 6.25 -15.13
N VAL A 94 -6.48 7.46 -15.68
CA VAL A 94 -6.76 7.74 -17.08
C VAL A 94 -5.46 8.15 -17.75
N LYS A 95 -5.10 7.46 -18.83
CA LYS A 95 -3.91 7.84 -19.61
C LYS A 95 -4.09 9.25 -20.15
N GLN A 96 -3.13 10.14 -19.84
CA GLN A 96 -3.09 11.47 -20.41
C GLN A 96 -2.34 11.44 -21.74
N TYR A 97 -2.94 12.03 -22.76
CA TYR A 97 -2.38 12.11 -24.10
C TYR A 97 -1.87 13.52 -24.37
N LYS A 98 -0.79 13.62 -25.16
CA LYS A 98 -0.42 14.90 -25.77
C LYS A 98 -1.51 15.30 -26.77
N ALA A 99 -1.71 16.59 -26.95
CA ALA A 99 -2.63 17.10 -27.96
C ALA A 99 -2.32 16.49 -29.33
N ASN A 100 -3.36 16.02 -30.02
CA ASN A 100 -3.30 15.37 -31.34
C ASN A 100 -2.66 13.97 -31.37
N ALA A 101 -2.54 13.29 -30.22
CA ALA A 101 -2.18 11.88 -30.24
C ALA A 101 -3.32 11.05 -30.87
N PRO A 102 -3.02 10.08 -31.74
CA PRO A 102 -4.03 9.24 -32.40
C PRO A 102 -4.93 8.50 -31.39
N ASP A 103 -4.35 8.10 -30.26
CA ASP A 103 -5.06 7.36 -29.21
C ASP A 103 -5.97 8.23 -28.32
N GLN A 104 -6.03 9.55 -28.54
CA GLN A 104 -6.83 10.48 -27.72
C GLN A 104 -8.35 10.20 -27.83
N GLN A 105 -8.80 9.58 -28.93
CA GLN A 105 -10.21 9.27 -29.18
C GLN A 105 -10.73 8.09 -28.35
N ASN A 106 -9.84 7.23 -27.85
CA ASN A 106 -10.18 6.06 -27.03
C ASN A 106 -9.26 6.02 -25.79
N PRO A 107 -9.53 6.83 -24.76
CA PRO A 107 -8.64 6.93 -23.62
C PRO A 107 -8.61 5.62 -22.83
N VAL A 108 -7.41 5.08 -22.63
CA VAL A 108 -7.20 3.89 -21.80
C VAL A 108 -7.40 4.26 -20.34
N SER A 109 -8.31 3.55 -19.69
CA SER A 109 -8.55 3.63 -18.24
C SER A 109 -8.08 2.34 -17.55
N LEU A 110 -7.50 2.53 -16.37
CA LEU A 110 -7.04 1.49 -15.47
C LEU A 110 -7.67 1.77 -14.11
N ILE A 111 -8.43 0.79 -13.59
CA ILE A 111 -9.08 0.92 -12.29
C ILE A 111 -8.45 -0.08 -11.33
N PHE A 112 -7.97 0.39 -10.18
CA PHE A 112 -7.58 -0.48 -9.07
C PHE A 112 -8.64 -0.39 -7.97
N ARG A 113 -9.03 -1.55 -7.46
CA ARG A 113 -10.01 -1.70 -6.38
C ARG A 113 -9.39 -2.50 -5.26
N PHE A 114 -9.34 -1.90 -4.07
CA PHE A 114 -8.83 -2.52 -2.86
C PHE A 114 -9.98 -2.66 -1.87
N LYS A 115 -10.32 -3.89 -1.47
CA LYS A 115 -11.29 -4.15 -0.41
C LYS A 115 -10.57 -4.28 0.93
N PHE A 116 -10.98 -3.49 1.90
CA PHE A 116 -10.48 -3.54 3.27
C PHE A 116 -11.60 -3.94 4.21
N ASP A 117 -11.34 -4.92 5.07
CA ASP A 117 -12.25 -5.33 6.13
C ASP A 117 -12.18 -4.38 7.36
#